data_AF-W1XQ24-F1
#
_entry.id   AF-W1XQ24-F1
#
_cell.length_a   1.000
_cell.length_b   1.000
_cell.length_c   1.000
_cell.angle_alpha   90.00
_cell.angle_beta   90.00
_cell.angle_gamma   90.00
#
_symmetry.space_group_name_H-M   'P 1'
#
loop_
_entity.id
_entity.type
_entity.pdbx_description
1 polymer ?
#
loop_
_entity_poly.entity_id
_entity_poly.type
_entity_poly.pdbx_seq_one_letter_code
_entity_poly.pdbx_strand_id
1 'polypeptide(L)'
;LKSMSYQEAMELSYFGAKVLHPRTITPIAQFQIPCLIKNTGNPQAPGTLIGASRDEDELPVKGISNLNNMAMFSVSGPGMKGMVGMAARGFAA
;
A
#
# COMPACT_ATOMS: atom_id res chain seq x y z
N LEU A 1 13.92 6.73 5.87
CA LEU A 1 13.02 7.37 4.88
C LEU A 1 12.50 8.67 5.50
N LYS A 2 12.74 9.82 4.86
CA LYS A 2 12.36 11.14 5.41
C LYS A 2 10.90 11.44 5.15
N SER A 3 10.44 11.24 3.92
CA SER A 3 9.02 11.33 3.59
C SER A 3 8.57 10.25 2.61
N MET A 4 7.24 10.12 2.50
CA MET A 4 6.59 9.38 1.42
C MET A 4 5.23 10.01 1.10
N SER A 5 4.74 9.75 -0.10
CA SER A 5 3.39 10.16 -0.50
C SER A 5 2.31 9.29 0.13
N TYR A 6 1.08 9.82 0.24
CA TYR A 6 -0.07 9.04 0.68
C TYR A 6 -0.25 7.72 -0.10
N GLN A 7 -0.02 7.74 -1.40
CA GLN A 7 -0.13 6.56 -2.26
C GLN A 7 0.93 5.51 -1.92
N GLU A 8 2.19 5.91 -1.77
CA GLU A 8 3.28 5.00 -1.38
C GLU A 8 3.01 4.35 -0.02
N ALA A 9 2.51 5.15 0.95
CA ALA A 9 2.14 4.66 2.26
C ALA A 9 0.99 3.65 2.19
N MET A 10 -0.02 3.90 1.33
CA MET A 10 -1.18 3.05 1.16
C MET A 10 -0.79 1.68 0.60
N GLU A 11 -0.01 1.65 -0.47
CA GLU A 11 0.48 0.42 -1.09
C GLU A 11 1.31 -0.41 -0.11
N LEU A 12 2.28 0.22 0.57
CA LEU A 12 3.11 -0.49 1.56
C LEU A 12 2.27 -1.07 2.71
N SER A 13 1.30 -0.31 3.21
CA SER A 13 0.41 -0.77 4.28
C SER A 13 -0.47 -1.93 3.82
N TYR A 14 -0.96 -1.88 2.58
CA TYR A 14 -1.80 -2.93 2.00
C TYR A 14 -1.02 -4.24 1.83
N PHE A 15 0.26 -4.16 1.45
CA PHE A 15 1.14 -5.32 1.25
C PHE A 15 1.95 -5.75 2.48
N GLY A 16 1.53 -5.34 3.68
CA GLY A 16 2.01 -5.94 4.93
C GLY A 16 2.95 -5.07 5.78
N ALA A 17 3.14 -3.80 5.44
CA ALA A 17 3.80 -2.86 6.35
C ALA A 17 2.89 -2.56 7.57
N LYS A 18 3.09 -3.30 8.67
CA LYS A 18 2.25 -3.25 9.89
C LYS A 18 2.29 -1.93 10.69
N VAL A 19 3.11 -0.95 10.28
CA VAL A 19 3.24 0.34 10.98
C VAL A 19 1.99 1.19 10.80
N LEU A 20 1.29 1.05 9.67
CA LEU A 20 0.07 1.77 9.37
C LEU A 20 -1.01 0.80 8.88
N HIS A 21 -2.25 1.10 9.24
CA HIS A 21 -3.38 0.36 8.73
C HIS A 21 -3.92 1.09 7.47
N PRO A 22 -4.18 0.42 6.34
CA PRO A 22 -4.62 1.09 5.10
C PRO A 22 -5.80 2.04 5.29
N ARG A 23 -6.76 1.68 6.17
CA ARG A 23 -7.93 2.51 6.49
C ARG A 23 -7.61 3.85 7.18
N THR A 24 -6.42 4.03 7.76
CA THR A 24 -6.03 5.32 8.35
C THR A 24 -5.53 6.31 7.31
N ILE A 25 -5.05 5.81 6.15
CA ILE A 25 -4.44 6.64 5.10
C ILE A 25 -5.51 7.31 4.23
N THR A 26 -6.62 6.62 3.95
CA THR A 26 -7.73 7.17 3.14
C THR A 26 -8.26 8.53 3.64
N PRO A 27 -8.64 8.70 4.92
CA PRO A 27 -9.15 9.98 5.40
C PRO A 27 -8.10 11.08 5.38
N ILE A 28 -6.85 10.79 5.80
CA ILE A 28 -5.79 11.82 5.81
C ILE A 28 -5.42 12.26 4.39
N ALA A 29 -5.47 11.35 3.41
CA ALA A 29 -5.24 11.67 2.01
C ALA A 29 -6.40 12.52 1.44
N GLN A 30 -7.65 12.17 1.74
CA GLN A 30 -8.84 12.90 1.29
C GLN A 30 -8.82 14.36 1.75
N PHE A 31 -8.46 14.60 3.01
CA PHE A 31 -8.42 15.93 3.60
C PHE A 31 -7.04 16.60 3.53
N GLN A 32 -6.07 15.99 2.84
CA GLN A 32 -4.70 16.50 2.72
C GLN A 32 -4.04 16.79 4.07
N ILE A 33 -4.31 15.95 5.08
CA ILE A 33 -3.76 16.07 6.43
C ILE A 33 -2.41 15.33 6.46
N PRO A 34 -1.27 16.03 6.65
CA PRO A 34 0.02 15.37 6.76
C PRO A 34 0.09 14.53 8.04
N CYS A 35 0.69 13.34 7.94
CA CYS A 35 0.85 12.42 9.06
C CYS A 35 2.33 12.17 9.34
N LEU A 36 2.77 12.37 10.58
CA LEU A 36 4.16 12.13 10.99
C LEU A 36 4.26 10.86 11.84
N ILE A 37 4.96 9.85 11.34
CA ILE A 37 5.25 8.62 12.10
C ILE A 37 6.48 8.87 12.96
N LYS A 38 6.37 8.64 14.28
CA LYS A 38 7.47 8.77 15.23
C LYS A 38 7.67 7.52 16.07
N ASN A 39 8.89 7.35 16.58
CA ASN A 39 9.25 6.32 17.54
C ASN A 39 9.06 6.87 18.97
N THR A 40 8.22 6.23 19.78
CA THR A 40 7.97 6.62 21.18
C THR A 40 9.19 6.45 22.08
N GLY A 41 10.08 5.50 21.77
CA GLY A 41 11.35 5.28 22.47
C GLY A 41 12.46 6.26 22.07
N ASN A 42 12.29 7.01 20.98
CA ASN A 42 13.17 8.12 20.61
C ASN A 42 12.37 9.28 19.98
N PRO A 43 11.66 10.07 20.80
CA PRO A 43 10.76 11.12 20.30
C PRO A 43 11.48 12.25 19.55
N GLN A 44 12.78 12.45 19.78
CA GLN A 44 13.56 13.49 19.11
C GLN A 44 14.00 13.09 17.69
N ALA A 45 13.87 11.81 17.32
CA ALA A 45 14.12 11.38 15.96
C ALA A 45 13.18 12.08 14.97
N PRO A 46 13.64 12.36 13.73
CA PRO A 46 12.85 13.07 12.73
C PRO A 46 11.57 12.33 12.32
N GLY A 47 11.61 10.99 12.31
CA GLY A 47 10.47 10.16 11.90
C GLY A 47 10.32 10.10 10.38
N THR A 48 9.11 9.78 9.92
CA THR A 48 8.74 9.73 8.49
C THR A 48 7.47 10.52 8.26
N LEU A 49 7.53 11.52 7.39
CA LEU A 49 6.40 12.36 7.01
C LEU A 49 5.63 11.74 5.84
N ILE A 50 4.32 11.59 5.99
CA ILE A 50 3.41 11.19 4.93
C ILE A 50 2.63 12.42 4.48
N GLY A 51 2.70 12.73 3.19
CA GLY A 51 2.10 13.95 2.64
C GLY A 51 1.73 13.86 1.16
N ALA A 52 1.33 15.01 0.60
CA ALA A 52 1.01 15.14 -0.82
C ALA A 52 2.27 15.20 -1.70
N SER A 53 3.35 15.79 -1.17
CA SER A 53 4.63 15.92 -1.85
C SER A 53 5.37 14.59 -1.88
N ARG A 54 5.87 14.22 -3.05
CA ARG A 54 6.91 13.20 -3.19
C ARG A 54 8.24 13.91 -2.99
N ASP A 55 9.08 13.44 -2.07
CA ASP A 55 10.50 13.78 -2.13
C ASP A 55 11.02 13.39 -3.53
N GLU A 56 11.77 14.29 -4.15
CA GLU A 56 12.47 14.09 -5.42
C GLU A 56 13.66 13.13 -5.29
N ASP A 57 13.78 12.40 -4.17
CA ASP A 57 14.73 11.32 -4.03
C ASP A 57 14.55 10.34 -5.21
N GLU A 58 15.55 10.33 -6.12
CA GLU A 58 15.57 9.64 -7.43
C GLU A 58 15.52 8.10 -7.32
N LEU A 59 15.26 7.56 -6.13
CA LEU A 59 15.25 6.12 -5.90
C LEU A 59 13.88 5.54 -6.31
N PRO A 60 13.84 4.64 -7.31
CA PRO A 60 12.59 4.04 -7.77
C PRO A 60 11.96 3.11 -6.73
N VAL A 61 12.73 2.66 -5.73
CA VAL A 61 12.26 1.77 -4.66
C VAL A 61 12.45 2.46 -3.31
N LYS A 62 11.33 2.80 -2.64
CA LYS A 62 11.33 3.46 -1.32
C LYS A 62 11.13 2.50 -0.14
N GLY A 63 10.67 1.28 -0.40
CA GLY A 63 10.43 0.29 0.64
C GLY A 63 10.07 -1.08 0.07
N ILE A 64 10.31 -2.10 0.88
CA ILE A 64 9.93 -3.49 0.61
C ILE A 64 9.06 -3.93 1.78
N SER A 65 7.92 -4.55 1.48
CA SER A 65 7.01 -5.14 2.47
C SER A 65 6.76 -6.61 2.13
N ASN A 66 6.23 -7.35 3.10
CA ASN A 66 5.90 -8.75 2.93
C ASN A 66 4.54 -9.04 3.57
N LEU A 67 3.68 -9.72 2.81
CA LEU A 67 2.38 -10.18 3.27
C LEU A 67 2.42 -11.70 3.45
N ASN A 68 2.37 -12.14 4.70
CA ASN A 68 2.36 -13.56 5.06
C ASN A 68 0.93 -14.13 4.96
N ASN A 69 0.83 -15.46 5.06
CA ASN A 69 -0.44 -16.20 5.10
C ASN A 69 -1.30 -16.04 3.84
N MET A 70 -0.64 -15.91 2.69
CA MET A 70 -1.30 -15.87 1.39
C MET A 70 -1.47 -17.29 0.82
N ALA A 71 -2.61 -17.55 0.20
CA ALA A 71 -2.85 -18.74 -0.61
C ALA A 71 -2.94 -18.31 -2.09
N MET A 72 -2.30 -19.07 -2.97
CA MET A 72 -2.35 -18.82 -4.41
C MET A 72 -3.29 -19.84 -5.07
N PHE A 73 -4.33 -19.35 -5.72
CA PHE A 73 -5.23 -20.17 -6.53
C PHE A 73 -4.95 -19.92 -8.01
N SER A 74 -4.72 -20.99 -8.77
CA SER A 74 -4.64 -20.94 -10.23
C SER A 74 -5.89 -21.56 -10.81
N VAL A 75 -6.64 -20.78 -11.59
CA VAL A 75 -7.85 -21.25 -12.28
C VAL A 75 -7.53 -21.29 -13.78
N SER A 76 -7.80 -22.42 -14.42
CA SER A 76 -7.53 -22.63 -15.84
C SER A 76 -8.67 -23.41 -16.50
N GLY A 77 -8.98 -23.11 -17.75
CA GLY A 77 -9.93 -23.92 -18.53
C GLY A 77 -10.07 -23.45 -19.98
N PRO A 78 -10.61 -24.29 -20.87
CA PRO A 78 -10.73 -24.00 -22.31
C PRO A 78 -11.47 -22.69 -22.61
N GLY A 79 -12.44 -22.33 -21.76
CA GLY A 79 -13.23 -21.11 -21.91
C GLY A 79 -12.52 -19.80 -21.55
N MET A 80 -11.34 -19.84 -20.93
CA MET A 80 -10.65 -18.61 -20.51
C MET A 80 -10.10 -17.80 -21.68
N LYS A 81 -9.82 -18.45 -22.82
CA LYS A 81 -9.42 -17.78 -24.05
C LYS A 81 -10.64 -17.61 -24.95
N GLY A 82 -11.14 -16.38 -25.07
CA GLY A 82 -12.12 -16.01 -26.09
C GLY A 82 -13.59 -15.96 -25.66
N MET A 83 -13.95 -16.38 -24.44
CA MET A 83 -15.29 -16.13 -23.90
C MET A 83 -15.31 -14.89 -23.00
N VAL A 84 -16.11 -13.89 -23.40
CA VAL A 84 -16.39 -12.70 -22.57
C VAL A 84 -17.13 -13.14 -21.30
N GLY A 85 -16.73 -12.60 -20.14
CA GLY A 85 -17.44 -12.81 -18.88
C GLY A 85 -16.91 -13.95 -18.00
N MET A 86 -15.89 -14.71 -18.43
CA MET A 86 -15.30 -15.76 -17.58
C MET A 86 -14.68 -15.24 -16.27
N ALA A 87 -14.00 -14.10 -16.31
CA ALA A 87 -13.50 -13.44 -15.10
C ALA A 87 -14.65 -13.00 -14.18
N ALA A 88 -15.70 -12.39 -14.74
CA ALA A 88 -16.87 -11.96 -13.98
C ALA A 88 -17.56 -13.13 -13.26
N ARG A 89 -17.73 -14.28 -13.93
CA ARG A 89 -18.25 -15.50 -13.31
C ARG A 89 -17.36 -16.03 -12.19
N GLY A 90 -16.05 -15.93 -12.34
CA GLY A 90 -15.08 -16.34 -11.31
C GLY A 90 -15.14 -15.47 -10.06
N PHE A 91 -15.31 -14.15 -10.21
CA PHE A 91 -15.40 -13.23 -9.08
C PHE A 91 -16.82 -13.03 -8.52
N ALA A 92 -17.86 -13.57 -9.20
CA ALA A 92 -19.26 -13.49 -8.77
C ALA A 92 -19.73 -14.72 -7.97
N ALA A 93 -18.94 -15.80 -7.95
CA ALA A 93 -19.20 -16.98 -7.13
C ALA A 93 -18.86 -16.69 -5.65
#